data_AF-A0A8I3A4J5-F1
#
_entry.id   AF-A0A8I3A4J5-F1
#
_cell.length_a   1.000
_cell.length_b   1.000
_cell.length_c   1.000
_cell.angle_alpha   90.00
_cell.angle_beta   90.00
_cell.angle_gamma   90.00
#
_symmetry.space_group_name_H-M   'P 1'
#
loop_
_entity.id
_entity.type
_entity.pdbx_description
1 polymer ?
#
loop_
_entity_poly.entity_id
_entity_poly.type
_entity_poly.pdbx_seq_one_letter_code
_entity_poly.pdbx_strand_id
1 'polypeptide(L)'
;MVGFILGLGDRRCENILLDTNTGDVVHIDFNCLSEKGKTLEIPERLRCLTQNMIDGLGVTGVEGVFRIACEMTMQLLRDNKDSLMSILDALIHDPLVEWEDEKRKTIPKSQWKWGLGAVKSEVSTGDLVEMLIQEVTDAGNLSEMYPGWAVWH
;
A
#
# COMPACT_ATOMS: atom_id res chain seq x y z
N MET A 1 -4.25 -3.66 1.77
CA MET A 1 -5.08 -2.61 2.39
C MET A 1 -4.33 -1.73 3.40
N VAL A 2 -3.72 -2.28 4.45
CA VAL A 2 -2.96 -1.45 5.43
C VAL A 2 -1.81 -0.68 4.77
N GLY A 3 -0.96 -1.36 3.98
CA GLY A 3 0.12 -0.69 3.26
C GLY A 3 -0.36 0.46 2.38
N PHE A 4 -1.52 0.27 1.72
CA PHE A 4 -2.19 1.29 0.90
C PHE A 4 -2.49 2.56 1.69
N ILE A 5 -3.14 2.44 2.86
CA ILE A 5 -3.38 3.58 3.75
C ILE A 5 -2.07 4.23 4.18
N LEU A 6 -1.03 3.42 4.41
CA LEU A 6 0.24 3.92 4.90
C LEU A 6 1.13 4.63 3.86
N GLY A 7 0.77 4.63 2.58
CA GLY A 7 1.69 5.17 1.57
C GLY A 7 2.91 4.27 1.25
N LEU A 8 2.94 3.00 1.71
CA LEU A 8 4.08 2.06 1.53
C LEU A 8 4.47 1.71 0.07
N GLY A 9 5.56 2.27 -0.44
CA GLY A 9 6.22 1.89 -1.70
C GLY A 9 7.23 0.75 -1.53
N ASP A 10 8.09 0.57 -2.54
CA ASP A 10 9.20 -0.39 -2.59
C ASP A 10 8.81 -1.83 -2.20
N ARG A 11 7.74 -2.34 -2.83
CA ARG A 11 7.19 -3.69 -2.64
C ARG A 11 7.67 -4.66 -3.73
N ARG A 12 8.94 -4.54 -4.12
CA ARG A 12 9.66 -5.55 -4.91
C ARG A 12 9.71 -6.89 -4.17
N CYS A 13 9.94 -7.99 -4.91
CA CYS A 13 9.85 -9.35 -4.38
C CYS A 13 10.81 -9.62 -3.19
N GLU A 14 11.94 -8.91 -3.11
CA GLU A 14 12.87 -9.03 -1.98
C GLU A 14 12.32 -8.48 -0.67
N ASN A 15 11.33 -7.59 -0.74
CA ASN A 15 10.69 -6.98 0.43
C ASN A 15 9.37 -7.66 0.83
N ILE A 16 9.03 -8.78 0.19
CA ILE A 16 7.86 -9.61 0.48
C ILE A 16 8.34 -11.03 0.75
N LEU A 17 8.39 -11.40 2.02
CA LEU A 17 8.81 -12.73 2.47
C LEU A 17 7.59 -13.63 2.62
N LEU A 18 7.74 -14.91 2.26
CA LEU A 18 6.74 -15.96 2.47
C LEU A 18 7.28 -16.97 3.48
N ASP A 19 6.56 -17.21 4.58
CA ASP A 19 6.87 -18.31 5.49
C ASP A 19 6.43 -19.64 4.86
N THR A 20 7.40 -20.49 4.56
CA THR A 20 7.15 -21.81 3.96
C THR A 20 6.41 -22.79 4.88
N ASN A 21 6.35 -22.54 6.19
CA ASN A 21 5.65 -23.41 7.14
C ASN A 21 4.17 -23.07 7.25
N THR A 22 3.83 -21.77 7.33
CA THR A 22 2.46 -21.29 7.54
C THR A 22 1.80 -20.78 6.27
N GLY A 23 2.58 -20.34 5.28
CA GLY A 23 2.10 -19.62 4.10
C GLY A 23 1.87 -18.13 4.36
N ASP A 24 2.27 -17.60 5.51
CA ASP A 24 2.09 -16.18 5.84
C ASP A 24 3.03 -15.27 5.05
N VAL A 25 2.52 -14.10 4.69
CA VAL A 25 3.28 -13.07 3.98
C VAL A 25 3.75 -11.99 4.96
N VAL A 26 5.05 -11.75 4.99
CA VAL A 26 5.69 -10.73 5.83
C VAL A 26 6.33 -9.67 4.96
N HIS A 27 5.90 -8.43 5.13
CA HIS A 27 6.51 -7.28 4.48
C HIS A 27 7.70 -6.81 5.33
N ILE A 28 8.86 -6.61 4.68
CA ILE A 28 10.05 -6.05 5.32
C ILE A 28 10.42 -4.71 4.68
N ASP A 29 11.34 -3.98 5.31
CA ASP A 29 11.83 -2.66 4.90
C ASP A 29 10.72 -1.62 4.69
N PHE A 30 10.48 -0.74 5.65
CA PHE A 30 9.42 0.28 5.59
C PHE A 30 9.95 1.68 5.30
N ASN A 31 11.14 1.81 4.70
CA ASN A 31 11.77 3.12 4.49
C ASN A 31 11.02 3.98 3.45
N CYS A 32 10.29 3.34 2.53
CA CYS A 32 9.51 4.00 1.49
C CYS A 32 8.03 4.22 1.92
N LEU A 33 7.79 5.01 2.97
CA LEU A 33 6.43 5.35 3.43
C LEU A 33 5.92 6.68 2.85
N SER A 34 4.61 6.93 3.03
CA SER A 34 3.97 8.19 2.65
C SER A 34 4.15 8.59 1.18
N GLU A 35 4.07 7.62 0.28
CA GLU A 35 4.16 7.79 -1.17
C GLU A 35 5.52 8.30 -1.69
N LYS A 36 6.60 8.16 -0.91
CA LYS A 36 7.97 8.45 -1.38
C LYS A 36 8.28 7.78 -2.73
N GLY A 37 7.78 6.58 -2.97
CA GLY A 37 7.93 5.86 -4.25
C GLY A 37 7.44 6.63 -5.48
N LYS A 38 6.42 7.49 -5.34
CA LYS A 38 5.92 8.33 -6.46
C LYS A 38 6.86 9.46 -6.83
N THR A 39 7.82 9.81 -5.96
CA THR A 39 8.78 10.91 -6.17
C THR A 39 10.10 10.46 -6.80
N LEU A 40 10.28 9.15 -7.00
CA LEU A 40 11.43 8.58 -7.68
C LEU A 40 11.47 9.01 -9.16
N GLU A 41 12.67 8.95 -9.76
CA GLU A 41 12.89 9.26 -11.18
C GLU A 41 12.00 8.40 -12.09
N ILE A 42 11.84 7.13 -11.73
CA ILE A 42 10.81 6.24 -12.28
C ILE A 42 9.80 6.03 -11.15
N PRO A 43 8.65 6.74 -11.18
CA PRO A 43 7.69 6.67 -10.10
C PRO A 43 7.15 5.26 -9.90
N GLU A 44 7.16 4.81 -8.66
CA GLU A 44 6.37 3.66 -8.23
C GLU A 44 4.92 4.11 -8.15
N ARG A 45 4.23 4.04 -9.29
CA ARG A 45 2.83 4.44 -9.38
C ARG A 45 1.94 3.52 -8.53
N LEU A 46 2.37 2.28 -8.29
CA LEU A 46 1.51 1.21 -7.80
C LEU A 46 2.20 0.26 -6.83
N ARG A 47 1.38 -0.34 -5.98
CA ARG A 47 1.77 -1.44 -5.12
C ARG A 47 1.39 -2.71 -5.86
N CYS A 48 2.36 -3.39 -6.46
CA CYS A 48 2.03 -4.47 -7.38
C CYS A 48 1.33 -5.63 -6.68
N LEU A 49 0.27 -6.12 -7.31
CA LEU A 49 -0.16 -7.50 -7.17
C LEU A 49 0.22 -8.20 -8.48
N THR A 50 1.40 -8.83 -8.50
CA THR A 50 1.92 -9.45 -9.74
C THR A 50 1.07 -10.66 -10.14
N GLN A 51 1.20 -11.10 -11.39
CA GLN A 51 0.50 -12.29 -11.88
C GLN A 51 0.82 -13.53 -11.02
N ASN A 52 2.07 -13.67 -10.57
CA ASN A 52 2.50 -14.75 -9.69
C ASN A 52 1.80 -14.69 -8.32
N MET A 53 1.57 -13.49 -7.77
CA MET A 53 0.80 -13.34 -6.54
C MET A 53 -0.67 -13.70 -6.75
N ILE A 54 -1.27 -13.29 -7.88
CA ILE A 54 -2.67 -13.60 -8.20
C ILE A 54 -2.86 -15.12 -8.39
N ASP A 55 -1.92 -15.78 -9.08
CA ASP A 55 -1.94 -17.24 -9.25
C ASP A 55 -1.86 -17.96 -7.89
N GLY A 56 -1.04 -17.43 -6.97
CA GLY A 56 -0.95 -17.91 -5.59
C GLY A 56 -2.25 -17.79 -4.77
N LEU A 57 -3.22 -16.97 -5.18
CA LEU A 57 -4.53 -16.87 -4.55
C LEU A 57 -5.48 -18.02 -4.96
N GLY A 58 -5.06 -18.86 -5.90
CA GLY A 58 -5.82 -20.01 -6.40
C GLY A 58 -6.77 -19.66 -7.54
N VAL A 59 -7.68 -20.59 -7.86
CA VAL A 59 -8.53 -20.52 -9.07
C VAL A 59 -9.44 -19.30 -9.14
N THR A 60 -9.80 -18.74 -7.99
CA THR A 60 -10.63 -17.53 -7.88
C THR A 60 -9.83 -16.25 -8.11
N GLY A 61 -8.50 -16.30 -8.06
CA GLY A 61 -7.63 -15.14 -8.12
C GLY A 61 -8.02 -14.09 -7.08
N VAL A 62 -8.19 -12.84 -7.54
CA VAL A 62 -8.64 -11.73 -6.69
C VAL A 62 -10.12 -11.81 -6.32
N GLU A 63 -10.95 -12.47 -7.14
CA GLU A 63 -12.40 -12.61 -6.97
C GLU A 63 -12.75 -13.79 -6.04
N GLY A 64 -12.44 -13.63 -4.76
CA GLY A 64 -12.73 -14.67 -3.76
C GLY A 64 -12.36 -14.24 -2.35
N VAL A 65 -11.69 -15.12 -1.63
CA VAL A 65 -11.27 -14.88 -0.23
C VAL A 65 -10.42 -13.61 -0.12
N PHE A 66 -9.59 -13.32 -1.14
CA PHE A 66 -8.78 -12.11 -1.17
C PHE A 66 -9.61 -10.82 -1.12
N ARG A 67 -10.60 -10.67 -2.02
CA ARG A 67 -11.51 -9.52 -2.03
C ARG A 67 -12.30 -9.40 -0.73
N ILE A 68 -12.88 -10.49 -0.25
CA ILE A 68 -13.64 -10.50 1.01
C ILE A 68 -12.76 -10.04 2.18
N ALA A 69 -11.54 -10.58 2.29
CA ALA A 69 -10.59 -10.18 3.32
C ALA A 69 -10.18 -8.71 3.19
N CYS A 70 -10.01 -8.21 1.96
CA CYS A 70 -9.73 -6.80 1.69
C CYS A 70 -10.86 -5.87 2.13
N GLU A 71 -12.11 -6.20 1.81
CA GLU A 71 -13.30 -5.45 2.22
C GLU A 71 -13.46 -5.42 3.74
N MET A 72 -13.35 -6.58 4.40
CA MET A 72 -13.41 -6.66 5.87
C MET A 72 -12.29 -5.85 6.53
N THR A 73 -11.07 -5.96 6.00
CA THR A 73 -9.91 -5.21 6.51
C THR A 73 -10.11 -3.71 6.32
N MET A 74 -10.58 -3.28 5.15
CA MET A 74 -10.83 -1.86 4.87
C MET A 74 -11.96 -1.30 5.73
N GLN A 75 -13.02 -2.08 5.95
CA GLN A 75 -14.10 -1.71 6.85
C GLN A 75 -13.60 -1.53 8.28
N LEU A 76 -12.82 -2.49 8.79
CA LEU A 76 -12.24 -2.41 10.13
C LEU A 76 -11.34 -1.17 10.31
N LEU A 77 -10.56 -0.82 9.28
CA LEU A 77 -9.71 0.37 9.26
C LEU A 77 -10.53 1.67 9.25
N ARG A 78 -11.68 1.69 8.57
CA ARG A 78 -12.62 2.82 8.56
C ARG A 78 -13.34 2.99 9.89
N ASP A 79 -13.79 1.89 10.49
CA ASP A 79 -14.49 1.88 11.77
C ASP A 79 -13.57 2.36 12.90
N ASN A 80 -12.27 2.05 12.83
CA ASN A 80 -11.26 2.42 13.82
C ASN A 80 -10.38 3.59 13.37
N LYS A 81 -10.88 4.45 12.47
CA LYS A 81 -10.08 5.54 11.87
C LYS A 81 -9.46 6.46 12.92
N ASP A 82 -10.17 6.77 14.01
CA ASP A 82 -9.69 7.74 14.99
C ASP A 82 -8.49 7.18 15.79
N SER A 83 -8.53 5.90 16.15
CA SER A 83 -7.40 5.21 16.77
C SER A 83 -6.21 5.08 15.83
N LEU A 84 -6.46 4.73 14.57
CA LEU A 84 -5.40 4.69 13.54
C LEU A 84 -4.75 6.07 13.36
N MET A 85 -5.56 7.11 13.29
CA MET A 85 -5.08 8.49 13.16
C MET A 85 -4.23 8.93 14.34
N SER A 86 -4.61 8.56 15.56
CA SER A 86 -3.81 8.88 16.74
C SER A 86 -2.41 8.28 16.69
N ILE A 87 -2.26 7.06 16.15
CA ILE A 87 -0.96 6.39 16.02
C ILE A 87 -0.13 7.05 14.91
N LEU A 88 -0.75 7.34 13.77
CA LEU A 88 -0.08 8.00 12.64
C LEU A 88 0.39 9.41 12.99
N ASP A 89 -0.43 10.18 13.72
CA ASP A 89 -0.05 11.50 14.19
C ASP A 89 1.16 11.43 15.14
N ALA A 90 1.21 10.45 16.03
CA ALA A 90 2.36 10.24 16.91
C ALA A 90 3.65 9.95 16.13
N LEU A 91 3.57 9.15 15.06
CA LEU A 91 4.72 8.85 14.19
C LEU A 91 5.23 10.07 13.42
N ILE A 92 4.34 10.96 12.97
CA ILE A 92 4.72 12.22 12.29
C ILE A 92 5.48 13.15 13.24
N HIS A 93 5.09 13.15 14.52
CA HIS A 93 5.67 14.00 15.54
C HIS A 93 6.91 13.39 16.22
N ASP A 94 7.33 12.18 15.82
CA ASP A 94 8.54 11.57 16.33
C ASP A 94 9.79 12.33 15.82
N PRO A 95 10.56 12.98 16.72
CA PRO A 95 11.72 13.76 16.35
C PRO A 95 12.90 12.93 15.81
N LEU A 96 12.85 11.60 15.97
CA LEU A 96 13.88 10.68 15.48
C LEU A 96 13.56 10.13 14.08
N VAL A 97 12.36 10.40 13.56
CA VAL A 97 12.03 10.02 12.19
C VAL A 97 12.69 11.01 11.24
N GLU A 98 13.75 10.55 10.57
CA GLU A 98 14.44 11.29 9.52
C GLU A 98 13.55 11.36 8.26
N TRP A 99 12.64 12.34 8.26
CA TRP A 99 12.03 12.78 7.02
C TRP A 99 13.14 13.47 6.21
N GLU A 100 13.55 12.90 5.07
CA GLU A 100 14.72 13.30 4.25
C GLU A 100 14.75 14.76 3.73
N ASP A 101 13.91 15.66 4.25
CA ASP A 101 13.86 17.07 3.88
C ASP A 101 14.33 17.98 5.05
N GLU A 102 15.61 17.91 5.43
CA GLU A 102 16.25 18.95 6.27
C GLU A 102 16.17 20.36 5.62
N LYS A 103 15.88 20.44 4.31
CA LYS A 103 15.73 21.70 3.57
C LYS A 103 14.31 22.29 3.57
N ARG A 104 13.32 21.65 4.20
CA ARG A 104 11.94 22.17 4.27
C ARG A 104 11.42 22.10 5.71
N LYS A 105 11.64 23.17 6.48
CA LYS A 105 11.16 23.38 7.87
C LYS A 105 9.63 23.49 8.04
N THR A 106 8.86 22.84 7.18
CA THR A 106 7.41 22.70 7.32
C THR A 106 7.04 21.37 6.73
N ILE A 107 7.02 20.31 7.56
CA ILE A 107 6.38 19.03 7.22
C ILE A 107 4.92 19.39 6.92
N PRO A 108 4.47 19.41 5.66
CA PRO A 108 3.13 19.85 5.40
C PRO A 108 2.21 18.68 5.79
N LYS A 109 1.12 18.99 6.49
CA LYS A 109 -0.03 18.09 6.74
C LYS A 109 -0.59 17.40 5.47
N SER A 110 -0.03 17.69 4.29
CA SER A 110 -0.33 17.05 3.03
C SER A 110 0.26 15.65 2.85
N GLN A 111 1.26 15.24 3.64
CA GLN A 111 2.05 14.04 3.36
C GLN A 111 1.25 12.73 3.47
N TRP A 112 0.18 12.71 4.28
CA TRP A 112 -0.68 11.54 4.44
C TRP A 112 -2.07 11.72 3.80
N LYS A 113 -2.28 12.79 3.02
CA LYS A 113 -3.61 13.18 2.48
C LYS A 113 -4.34 12.04 1.77
N TRP A 114 -3.60 11.13 1.13
CA TRP A 114 -4.20 10.06 0.35
C TRP A 114 -4.68 8.88 1.19
N GLY A 115 -3.87 8.38 2.13
CA GLY A 115 -4.30 7.37 3.11
C GLY A 115 -5.43 7.84 4.01
N LEU A 116 -5.34 9.09 4.47
CA LEU A 116 -6.40 9.81 5.17
C LEU A 116 -7.66 9.97 4.31
N GLY A 117 -7.50 10.25 3.02
CA GLY A 117 -8.60 10.43 2.06
C GLY A 117 -9.37 9.14 1.83
N ALA A 118 -8.68 8.00 1.72
CA ALA A 118 -9.33 6.70 1.53
C ALA A 118 -10.16 6.24 2.76
N VAL A 119 -9.64 6.51 3.96
CA VAL A 119 -10.34 6.21 5.23
C VAL A 119 -11.51 7.17 5.48
N LYS A 120 -11.43 8.41 5.00
CA LYS A 120 -12.49 9.42 5.13
C LYS A 120 -13.44 9.50 3.93
N SER A 121 -13.22 8.70 2.90
CA SER A 121 -13.99 8.72 1.66
C SER A 121 -15.45 8.30 1.90
N GLU A 122 -16.40 9.01 1.29
CA GLU A 122 -17.82 8.65 1.26
C GLU A 122 -18.13 7.47 0.32
N VAL A 123 -17.15 7.04 -0.49
CA VAL A 123 -17.27 5.88 -1.37
C VAL A 123 -17.46 4.62 -0.54
N SER A 124 -18.35 3.73 -0.99
CA SER A 124 -18.61 2.45 -0.31
C SER A 124 -17.31 1.62 -0.19
N THR A 125 -17.21 0.80 0.85
CA THR A 125 -15.99 0.00 1.08
C THR A 125 -15.74 -0.98 -0.06
N GLY A 126 -16.80 -1.57 -0.61
CA GLY A 126 -16.71 -2.46 -1.78
C GLY A 126 -16.20 -1.74 -3.03
N ASP A 127 -16.76 -0.57 -3.35
CA ASP A 127 -16.32 0.21 -4.53
C ASP A 127 -14.88 0.70 -4.38
N LEU A 128 -14.47 1.08 -3.16
CA LEU A 128 -13.07 1.43 -2.91
C LEU A 128 -12.17 0.23 -3.18
N VAL A 129 -12.47 -0.93 -2.60
CA VAL A 129 -11.65 -2.14 -2.80
C VAL A 129 -11.59 -2.55 -4.28
N GLU A 130 -12.72 -2.46 -5.00
CA GLU A 130 -12.77 -2.69 -6.45
C GLU A 130 -11.79 -1.78 -7.20
N MET A 131 -11.88 -0.46 -6.98
CA MET A 131 -11.00 0.51 -7.63
C MET A 131 -9.53 0.20 -7.33
N LEU A 132 -9.20 -0.16 -6.09
CA LEU A 132 -7.82 -0.48 -5.71
C LEU A 132 -7.30 -1.75 -6.37
N ILE A 133 -8.13 -2.79 -6.45
CA ILE A 133 -7.77 -4.05 -7.10
C ILE A 133 -7.54 -3.81 -8.60
N GLN A 134 -8.42 -3.04 -9.25
CA GLN A 134 -8.25 -2.67 -10.66
C GLN A 134 -6.96 -1.87 -10.88
N GLU A 135 -6.67 -0.90 -10.00
CA GLU A 135 -5.48 -0.06 -10.11
C GLU A 135 -4.19 -0.89 -10.08
N VAL A 136 -4.09 -1.87 -9.17
CA VAL A 136 -2.87 -2.68 -8.96
C VAL A 136 -2.75 -3.88 -9.89
N THR A 137 -3.79 -4.19 -10.68
CA THR A 137 -3.80 -5.29 -11.66
C THR A 137 -3.82 -4.81 -13.12
N ASP A 138 -4.02 -3.51 -13.36
CA ASP A 138 -4.02 -2.96 -14.71
C ASP A 138 -2.67 -3.11 -15.42
N ALA A 139 -2.70 -3.69 -16.62
CA ALA A 139 -1.48 -4.02 -17.37
C ALA A 139 -0.73 -2.77 -17.87
N GLY A 140 -1.43 -1.68 -18.18
CA GLY A 140 -0.79 -0.44 -18.61
C GLY A 140 0.03 0.16 -17.47
N ASN A 141 -0.63 0.27 -16.33
CA ASN A 141 -0.08 0.60 -15.03
C ASN A 141 1.17 -0.25 -14.65
N LEU A 142 1.09 -1.58 -14.78
CA LEU A 142 2.19 -2.50 -14.51
C LEU A 142 3.35 -2.37 -15.50
N SER A 143 3.08 -2.01 -16.76
CA SER A 143 4.11 -1.85 -17.80
C SER A 143 5.01 -0.63 -17.61
N GLU A 144 4.57 0.36 -16.83
CA GLU A 144 5.33 1.58 -16.52
C GLU A 144 6.24 1.43 -15.30
N MET A 145 6.18 0.29 -14.60
CA MET A 145 6.98 0.04 -13.40
C MET A 145 8.46 -0.14 -13.75
N TYR A 146 9.33 0.20 -12.79
CA TYR A 146 10.76 0.00 -12.91
C TYR A 146 11.10 -1.48 -13.19
N PRO A 147 11.92 -1.83 -14.19
CA PRO A 147 12.20 -3.23 -14.55
C PRO A 147 12.72 -4.10 -13.40
N GLY A 148 13.42 -3.51 -12.42
CA GLY A 148 13.90 -4.23 -11.23
C GLY A 148 12.81 -4.75 -10.30
N TRP A 149 11.55 -4.33 -10.50
CA TRP A 149 10.40 -4.88 -9.77
C TRP A 149 9.92 -6.22 -10.33
N ALA A 150 10.44 -6.66 -11.49
CA ALA A 150 10.18 -7.99 -12.05
C ALA A 150 8.69 -8.34 -12.16
N VAL A 151 7.86 -7.38 -12.57
CA VAL A 151 6.39 -7.49 -12.58
C VAL A 151 5.85 -8.65 -13.43
N TRP A 152 6.63 -9.07 -14.44
CA TRP A 152 6.28 -10.11 -15.42
C TRP A 152 7.10 -11.40 -15.26
N HIS A 153 7.90 -11.52 -14.19
CA HIS A 153 8.81 -12.64 -13.96
C HIS A 153 8.48 -13.38 -12.67
#